data_AF-A0A1V5LZA0-F1
#
_entry.id   AF-A0A1V5LZA0-F1
#
_cell.length_a   1.000
_cell.length_b   1.000
_cell.length_c   1.000
_cell.angle_alpha   90.00
_cell.angle_beta   90.00
_cell.angle_gamma   90.00
#
_symmetry.space_group_name_H-M   'P 1'
#
loop_
_entity.id
_entity.type
_entity.pdbx_description
1 polymer ?
#
loop_
_entity_poly.entity_id
_entity_poly.type
_entity_poly.pdbx_seq_one_letter_code
_entity_poly.pdbx_strand_id
1 'polypeptide(L)'
;MGDVYRDGGGIATLRIFKSLKPVIGAINGAAVGIGMTMQLPMDIRMASTDARFGFVFARRGITPEAASTWFLGKLVGMQTALEWCLTKSVSRRLIRVML
;
A
#
# COMPACT_ATOMS: atom_id res chain seq x y z
N MET A 1 -9.11 -7.39 -29.87
CA MET A 1 -8.00 -7.54 -28.90
C MET A 1 -8.60 -7.28 -27.53
N GLY A 2 -8.75 -8.30 -26.69
CA GLY A 2 -9.50 -8.19 -25.43
C GLY A 2 -8.81 -7.21 -24.48
N ASP A 3 -9.60 -6.32 -23.87
CA ASP A 3 -9.09 -5.34 -22.92
C ASP A 3 -8.41 -6.07 -21.75
N VAL A 4 -7.24 -5.61 -21.32
CA VAL A 4 -6.51 -6.22 -20.20
C VAL A 4 -7.31 -5.92 -18.93
N TYR A 5 -7.92 -6.95 -18.32
CA TYR A 5 -8.65 -6.80 -17.07
C TYR A 5 -7.72 -6.27 -15.97
N ARG A 6 -8.04 -5.08 -15.45
CA ARG A 6 -7.34 -4.44 -14.33
C ARG A 6 -8.15 -4.64 -13.06
N ASP A 7 -7.47 -4.92 -11.95
CA ASP A 7 -8.12 -4.94 -10.64
C ASP A 7 -8.61 -3.54 -10.26
N GLY A 8 -9.74 -3.47 -9.55
CA GLY A 8 -10.34 -2.19 -9.16
C GLY A 8 -9.41 -1.33 -8.30
N GLY A 9 -8.63 -1.96 -7.41
CA GLY A 9 -7.60 -1.29 -6.61
C GLY A 9 -6.52 -0.65 -7.49
N GLY A 10 -6.06 -1.35 -8.52
CA GLY A 10 -5.07 -0.88 -9.48
C GLY A 10 -5.55 0.31 -10.30
N ILE A 11 -6.83 0.32 -10.68
CA ILE A 11 -7.44 1.46 -11.35
C ILE A 11 -7.42 2.69 -10.42
N ALA A 12 -7.85 2.54 -9.16
CA ALA A 12 -7.86 3.63 -8.20
C ALA A 12 -6.44 4.16 -7.89
N THR A 13 -5.52 3.26 -7.57
CA THR A 13 -4.11 3.58 -7.24
C THR A 13 -3.42 4.30 -8.39
N LEU A 14 -3.58 3.83 -9.63
CA LEU A 14 -2.95 4.47 -10.78
C LEU A 14 -3.56 5.85 -11.10
N ARG A 15 -4.84 6.07 -10.78
CA ARG A 15 -5.46 7.40 -10.89
C ARG A 15 -4.93 8.36 -9.83
N ILE A 16 -4.74 7.90 -8.59
CA ILE A 16 -4.10 8.68 -7.52
C ILE A 16 -2.68 9.05 -7.93
N PHE A 17 -1.89 8.09 -8.40
CA PHE A 17 -0.50 8.34 -8.83
C PHE A 17 -0.40 9.32 -10.00
N LYS A 18 -1.40 9.34 -10.89
CA LYS A 18 -1.47 10.26 -12.03
C LYS A 18 -2.17 11.59 -11.72
N SER A 19 -2.55 11.82 -10.46
CA SER A 19 -3.18 13.07 -10.05
C SER A 19 -2.22 14.23 -10.28
N LEU A 20 -2.71 15.30 -10.90
CA LEU A 20 -1.97 16.56 -11.02
C LEU A 20 -2.02 17.39 -9.74
N LYS A 21 -2.91 17.02 -8.81
CA LYS A 21 -3.03 17.66 -7.49
C LYS A 21 -2.36 16.80 -6.44
N PRO A 22 -1.70 17.40 -5.44
CA PRO A 22 -1.10 16.65 -4.35
C PRO A 22 -2.18 15.87 -3.59
N VAL A 23 -1.90 14.59 -3.32
CA VAL A 23 -2.77 13.68 -2.59
C VAL A 23 -2.13 13.36 -1.24
N ILE A 24 -2.85 13.70 -0.17
CA ILE A 24 -2.39 13.49 1.21
C ILE A 24 -3.29 12.44 1.87
N GLY A 25 -2.68 11.37 2.37
CA GLY A 25 -3.36 10.31 3.11
C GLY A 25 -3.27 10.53 4.62
N ALA A 26 -4.40 10.82 5.27
CA ALA A 26 -4.50 10.87 6.73
C ALA A 26 -4.98 9.52 7.30
N ILE A 27 -4.13 8.84 8.07
CA ILE A 27 -4.37 7.48 8.57
C ILE A 27 -4.49 7.50 10.09
N ASN A 28 -5.72 7.40 10.57
CA ASN A 28 -6.01 7.44 12.01
C ASN A 28 -6.01 6.06 12.70
N GLY A 29 -6.12 4.98 11.93
CA GLY A 29 -6.34 3.64 12.48
C GLY A 29 -5.76 2.51 11.62
N ALA A 30 -6.50 1.41 11.52
CA ALA A 30 -6.05 0.24 10.78
C ALA A 30 -6.13 0.45 9.26
N ALA A 31 -4.98 0.41 8.60
CA ALA A 31 -4.81 0.38 7.15
C ALA A 31 -4.27 -0.99 6.74
N VAL A 32 -5.16 -1.86 6.26
CA VAL A 32 -4.84 -3.27 5.97
C VAL A 32 -5.40 -3.68 4.61
N GLY A 33 -4.64 -4.44 3.83
CA GLY A 33 -5.06 -4.87 2.49
C GLY A 33 -5.20 -3.69 1.52
N ILE A 34 -6.34 -3.58 0.82
CA ILE A 34 -6.64 -2.45 -0.09
C ILE A 34 -6.43 -1.11 0.60
N GLY A 35 -6.84 -1.01 1.88
CA GLY A 35 -6.68 0.20 2.65
C GLY A 35 -5.24 0.67 2.74
N MET A 36 -4.26 -0.24 2.80
CA MET A 36 -2.83 0.09 2.77
C MET A 36 -2.33 0.31 1.34
N THR A 37 -2.68 -0.56 0.40
CA THR A 37 -2.13 -0.52 -0.97
C THR A 37 -2.55 0.75 -1.72
N MET A 38 -3.76 1.26 -1.50
CA MET A 38 -4.24 2.50 -2.12
C MET A 38 -3.51 3.76 -1.64
N GLN A 39 -2.80 3.70 -0.52
CA GLN A 39 -2.06 4.84 0.06
C GLN A 39 -0.62 4.93 -0.44
N LEU A 40 -0.08 3.84 -0.99
CA LEU A 40 1.27 3.79 -1.55
C LEU A 40 1.54 4.84 -2.65
N PRO A 41 0.59 5.16 -3.57
CA PRO A 41 0.81 6.18 -4.59
C PRO A 41 0.61 7.61 -4.11
N MET A 42 0.17 7.83 -2.86
CA MET A 42 -0.06 9.18 -2.33
C MET A 42 1.26 9.92 -2.12
N ASP A 43 1.27 11.24 -2.29
CA ASP A 43 2.48 12.05 -2.17
C ASP A 43 2.95 12.13 -0.71
N ILE A 44 2.02 12.39 0.19
CA ILE A 44 2.28 12.47 1.63
C ILE A 44 1.34 11.52 2.34
N ARG A 45 1.88 10.77 3.31
CA ARG A 45 1.10 10.01 4.28
C ARG A 45 1.26 10.71 5.62
N MET A 46 0.23 10.73 6.44
CA MET A 46 0.25 11.22 7.81
C MET A 46 -0.45 10.17 8.66
N ALA A 47 0.32 9.48 9.51
CA ALA A 47 -0.22 8.40 10.33
C ALA A 47 -0.28 8.81 11.79
N SER A 48 -1.42 8.52 12.43
CA SER A 48 -1.55 8.56 13.88
C SER A 48 -0.55 7.59 14.53
N THR A 49 -0.09 7.91 15.73
CA THR A 49 0.70 6.98 16.57
C THR A 49 -0.06 5.69 16.91
N ASP A 50 -1.40 5.72 16.77
CA ASP A 50 -2.30 4.58 16.92
C ASP A 50 -2.59 3.83 15.62
N ALA A 51 -2.08 4.29 14.48
CA ALA A 51 -2.28 3.60 13.21
C ALA A 51 -1.65 2.19 13.20
N ARG A 52 -2.20 1.32 12.35
CA ARG A 52 -1.70 -0.04 12.13
C ARG A 52 -1.66 -0.32 10.65
N PHE A 53 -0.51 -0.74 10.15
CA PHE A 53 -0.35 -1.09 8.75
C PHE A 53 -0.14 -2.58 8.60
N GLY A 54 -0.67 -3.17 7.53
CA GLY A 54 -0.47 -4.60 7.28
C GLY A 54 -0.79 -5.06 5.87
N PHE A 55 0.12 -5.87 5.33
CA PHE A 55 -0.04 -6.58 4.07
C PHE A 55 -0.53 -8.00 4.35
N VAL A 56 -1.83 -8.23 4.18
CA VAL A 56 -2.47 -9.50 4.56
C VAL A 56 -2.65 -10.48 3.40
N PHE A 57 -2.07 -10.17 2.24
CA PHE A 57 -2.18 -10.94 1.00
C PHE A 57 -1.63 -12.36 1.15
N ALA A 58 -0.41 -12.49 1.69
CA ALA A 58 0.21 -13.80 1.93
C ALA A 58 -0.54 -14.65 2.97
N ARG A 59 -1.28 -14.04 3.91
CA ARG A 59 -2.14 -14.79 4.85
C ARG A 59 -3.37 -15.38 4.17
N ARG A 60 -3.83 -14.75 3.09
CA ARG A 60 -5.01 -15.15 2.31
C ARG A 60 -4.66 -15.99 1.09
N GLY A 61 -3.37 -16.29 0.86
CA GLY A 61 -2.92 -17.04 -0.31
C GLY A 61 -3.10 -16.29 -1.63
N ILE A 62 -3.22 -14.95 -1.57
CA ILE A 62 -3.42 -14.10 -2.74
C ILE A 62 -2.18 -13.26 -3.02
N THR A 63 -1.95 -12.99 -4.29
CA THR A 63 -0.91 -12.05 -4.74
C THR A 63 -1.29 -10.62 -4.33
N PRO A 64 -0.32 -9.76 -3.96
CA PRO A 64 -0.60 -8.35 -3.70
C PRO A 64 -1.22 -7.65 -4.93
N GLU A 65 -2.16 -6.75 -4.68
CA GLU A 65 -2.99 -6.08 -5.69
C GLU A 65 -2.69 -4.58 -5.77
N ALA A 66 -3.47 -3.82 -6.54
CA ALA A 66 -3.36 -2.37 -6.65
C ALA A 66 -1.96 -1.85 -7.02
N ALA A 67 -1.23 -2.60 -7.86
CA ALA A 67 0.17 -2.34 -8.22
C ALA A 67 1.12 -2.20 -7.00
N SER A 68 0.75 -2.74 -5.84
CA SER A 68 1.46 -2.52 -4.58
C SER A 68 2.87 -3.08 -4.59
N THR A 69 3.15 -4.14 -5.34
CA THR A 69 4.49 -4.70 -5.50
C THR A 69 5.48 -3.72 -6.14
N TRP A 70 5.00 -2.83 -7.01
CA TRP A 70 5.82 -1.81 -7.67
C TRP A 70 6.06 -0.60 -6.76
N PHE A 71 4.99 -0.10 -6.12
CA PHE A 71 5.09 1.07 -5.24
C PHE A 71 5.84 0.76 -3.94
N LEU A 72 5.52 -0.36 -3.29
CA LEU A 72 6.09 -0.69 -1.98
C LEU A 72 7.62 -0.85 -2.04
N GLY A 73 8.13 -1.58 -3.04
CA GLY A 73 9.56 -1.78 -3.21
C GLY A 73 10.33 -0.47 -3.44
N LYS A 74 9.70 0.54 -4.03
CA LYS A 74 10.30 1.87 -4.25
C LYS A 74 10.26 2.75 -3.01
N LEU A 75 9.27 2.58 -2.14
CA LEU A 75 9.15 3.37 -0.92
C LEU A 75 10.12 2.91 0.18
N VAL A 76 10.28 1.59 0.35
CA VAL A 76 10.99 1.05 1.53
C VAL A 76 12.15 0.12 1.19
N GLY A 77 12.44 -0.06 -0.10
CA GLY A 77 13.42 -1.03 -0.58
C GLY A 77 12.87 -2.46 -0.63
N MET A 78 13.51 -3.29 -1.45
CA MET A 78 12.98 -4.64 -1.75
C MET A 78 13.02 -5.58 -0.54
N GLN A 79 14.06 -5.51 0.30
CA GLN A 79 14.19 -6.38 1.48
C GLN A 79 13.04 -6.15 2.47
N THR A 80 12.80 -4.89 2.83
CA THR A 80 11.71 -4.51 3.75
C THR A 80 10.34 -4.78 3.12
N ALA A 81 10.16 -4.51 1.83
CA ALA A 81 8.91 -4.80 1.12
C ALA A 81 8.57 -6.30 1.15
N LEU A 82 9.56 -7.17 0.92
CA LEU A 82 9.40 -8.62 0.99
C LEU A 82 9.11 -9.08 2.42
N GLU A 83 9.85 -8.58 3.42
CA GLU A 83 9.60 -8.89 4.83
C GLU A 83 8.14 -8.58 5.20
N TRP A 84 7.64 -7.40 4.84
CA TRP A 84 6.28 -7.00 5.19
C TRP A 84 5.22 -7.80 4.45
N CYS A 85 5.44 -8.13 3.17
CA CYS A 85 4.52 -8.94 2.39
C CYS A 85 4.49 -10.41 2.84
N LEU A 86 5.63 -10.97 3.25
CA LEU A 86 5.79 -12.41 3.51
C LEU A 86 5.60 -12.78 4.99
N THR A 87 6.02 -11.93 5.93
CA THR A 87 6.00 -12.22 7.37
C THR A 87 4.59 -12.08 7.99
N LYS A 88 3.60 -11.62 7.22
CA LYS A 88 2.17 -11.55 7.62
C LYS A 88 1.92 -10.68 8.87
N SER A 89 2.78 -9.69 9.11
CA SER A 89 2.76 -8.86 10.32
C SER A 89 1.94 -7.58 10.13
N VAL A 90 0.96 -7.34 11.00
CA VAL A 90 0.31 -6.03 11.16
C VAL A 90 1.04 -5.32 12.30
N SER A 91 1.76 -4.24 12.02
CA SER A 91 2.65 -3.62 13.01
C SER A 91 2.56 -2.10 13.02
N ARG A 92 2.80 -1.53 14.20
CA ARG A 92 2.99 -0.08 14.44
C ARG A 92 4.31 0.40 13.84
N ARG A 93 5.29 -0.50 13.71
CA ARG A 93 6.66 -0.17 13.29
C ARG A 93 6.76 0.32 11.84
N LEU A 94 5.78 -0.04 11.02
CA LEU A 94 5.63 0.38 9.62
C LEU A 94 5.47 1.89 9.43
N ILE A 95 4.93 2.60 10.44
CA ILE A 95 4.67 4.05 10.39
C ILE A 95 5.92 4.84 10.04
N ARG A 96 7.07 4.52 10.65
CA ARG A 96 8.26 5.38 10.63
C ARG A 96 9.08 5.28 9.33
N VAL A 97 8.75 4.31 8.47
CA VAL A 97 9.48 4.03 7.23
C VAL A 97 8.68 4.48 5.99
N MET A 98 7.36 4.67 6.13
CA MET A 98 6.47 5.08 5.03
C MET A 98 6.15 6.59 5.02
N LEU A 99 6.47 7.31 6.09
CA LEU A 99 6.40 8.77 6.24
C LEU A 99 7.75 9.38 5.89
#